data_AF-A0A165N6P5-F1
#
_entry.id   AF-A0A165N6P5-F1
#
_cell.length_a   1.000
_cell.length_b   1.000
_cell.length_c   1.000
_cell.angle_alpha   90.00
_cell.angle_beta   90.00
_cell.angle_gamma   90.00
#
_symmetry.space_group_name_H-M   'P 1'
#
loop_
_entity.id
_entity.type
_entity.pdbx_description
1 polymer ?
#
loop_
_entity_poly.entity_id
_entity_poly.type
_entity_poly.pdbx_seq_one_letter_code
_entity_poly.pdbx_strand_id
1 'polypeptide(L)'
;MVNSPHFLGYTAVGSEYTKGQLDMREQFDWATPLESTWKEDDPDYLRLWGPSQWPTEEELPGFRAVMENFLLDTDKLAHEFTGLVSEALGLGPEKLYEFFEPPGQMQHRGKMIKYPEAVEGGSDQGVGAHYDSGFLSFLVQVTDHQPGLQVQNAAGDWIDAPRIPDTMVINIGKGLEFLTSGVAIATSHRVLSPKPGSGTRYSVPYFQQIVQRVVLGEAARTLKFPPEILAERDARGKPVADSINYPEYGHLPAGHAALIGRNKSHRDVGAKWYPALFKEIFPDGAPA
;
A
#
# COMPACT_ATOMS: atom_id res chain seq x y z
N MET A 1 -9.03 0.32 14.28
CA MET A 1 -8.29 1.37 13.58
C MET A 1 -8.68 2.76 14.05
N VAL A 2 -9.98 3.10 14.20
CA VAL A 2 -10.48 4.43 14.65
C VAL A 2 -9.83 4.99 15.94
N ASN A 3 -9.16 4.15 16.73
CA ASN A 3 -8.47 4.58 17.94
C ASN A 3 -6.99 4.94 17.74
N SER A 4 -6.49 4.91 16.49
CA SER A 4 -5.11 5.26 16.15
C SER A 4 -5.08 6.41 15.15
N PRO A 5 -4.40 7.54 15.45
CA PRO A 5 -4.15 8.56 14.44
C PRO A 5 -3.21 8.05 13.33
N HIS A 6 -2.48 6.96 13.56
CA HIS A 6 -1.54 6.37 12.61
C HIS A 6 -2.21 5.46 11.58
N PHE A 7 -3.54 5.30 11.61
CA PHE A 7 -4.28 4.34 10.78
C PHE A 7 -3.77 2.91 10.96
N LEU A 8 -3.53 2.49 12.21
CA LEU A 8 -3.10 1.14 12.58
C LEU A 8 -4.16 0.48 13.48
N GLY A 9 -4.28 -0.84 13.40
CA GLY A 9 -5.23 -1.67 14.15
C GLY A 9 -6.30 -2.32 13.27
N TYR A 10 -7.31 -2.91 13.92
CA TYR A 10 -8.36 -3.69 13.26
C TYR A 10 -9.42 -2.85 12.53
N THR A 11 -9.85 -3.31 11.36
CA THR A 11 -10.94 -2.77 10.55
C THR A 11 -11.91 -3.90 10.21
N ALA A 12 -13.19 -3.71 10.53
CA ALA A 12 -14.22 -4.72 10.35
C ALA A 12 -14.64 -4.89 8.88
N VAL A 13 -15.28 -6.02 8.57
CA VAL A 13 -15.84 -6.28 7.23
C VAL A 13 -16.73 -5.13 6.78
N GLY A 14 -16.54 -4.67 5.54
CA GLY A 14 -17.38 -3.64 4.94
C GLY A 14 -17.13 -2.25 5.52
N SER A 15 -15.92 -1.96 5.98
CA SER A 15 -15.55 -0.61 6.45
C SER A 15 -14.75 0.20 5.43
N GLU A 16 -14.27 -0.42 4.34
CA GLU A 16 -13.48 0.23 3.30
C GLU A 16 -14.21 0.23 1.95
N TYR A 17 -13.91 1.26 1.15
CA TYR A 17 -14.51 1.45 -0.16
C TYR A 17 -13.42 1.64 -1.21
N THR A 18 -13.48 0.87 -2.29
CA THR A 18 -12.67 1.09 -3.48
C THR A 18 -13.58 1.47 -4.65
N LYS A 19 -13.28 2.62 -5.28
CA LYS A 19 -14.07 3.20 -6.38
C LYS A 19 -15.57 3.33 -6.07
N GLY A 20 -15.91 3.62 -4.81
CA GLY A 20 -17.29 3.81 -4.36
C GLY A 20 -18.08 2.52 -4.10
N GLN A 21 -17.45 1.35 -4.25
CA GLN A 21 -18.03 0.06 -3.86
C GLN A 21 -17.37 -0.47 -2.60
N LEU A 22 -18.14 -1.20 -1.80
CA LEU A 22 -17.69 -1.78 -0.53
C LEU A 22 -16.70 -2.92 -0.78
N ASP A 23 -15.58 -2.91 -0.07
CA ASP A 23 -14.61 -3.99 -0.09
C ASP A 23 -14.99 -5.07 0.93
N MET A 24 -15.23 -6.29 0.45
CA MET A 24 -15.61 -7.43 1.28
C MET A 24 -14.39 -8.06 1.96
N ARG A 25 -13.83 -7.34 2.94
CA ARG A 25 -12.70 -7.80 3.76
C ARG A 25 -12.74 -7.22 5.17
N GLU A 26 -12.24 -7.98 6.13
CA GLU A 26 -11.73 -7.44 7.40
C GLU A 26 -10.20 -7.46 7.37
N GLN A 27 -9.56 -6.60 8.14
CA GLN A 27 -8.11 -6.55 8.20
C GLN A 27 -7.58 -6.04 9.53
N PHE A 28 -6.33 -6.38 9.81
CA PHE A 28 -5.53 -5.79 10.87
C PHE A 28 -4.31 -5.12 10.24
N ASP A 29 -4.18 -3.80 10.38
CA ASP A 29 -3.02 -3.03 9.94
C ASP A 29 -2.01 -2.90 11.08
N TRP A 30 -0.74 -3.19 10.81
CA TRP A 30 0.37 -2.89 11.72
C TRP A 30 1.54 -2.30 10.94
N ALA A 31 2.60 -1.96 11.65
CA ALA A 31 3.78 -1.35 11.07
C ALA A 31 5.05 -1.81 11.77
N THR A 32 6.19 -1.54 11.15
CA THR A 32 7.49 -1.73 11.82
C THR A 32 7.51 -0.90 13.11
N PRO A 33 8.09 -1.42 14.21
CA PRO A 33 8.08 -0.74 15.49
C PRO A 33 8.70 0.65 15.38
N LEU A 34 7.91 1.68 15.71
CA LEU A 34 8.36 3.06 15.75
C LEU A 34 7.47 3.86 16.70
N GLU A 35 8.09 4.63 17.59
CA GLU A 35 7.38 5.60 18.41
C GLU A 35 7.11 6.88 17.62
N SER A 36 5.93 7.47 17.79
CA SER A 36 5.58 8.72 17.12
C SER A 36 6.41 9.87 17.67
N THR A 37 7.07 10.61 16.79
CA THR A 37 7.82 11.84 17.13
C THR A 37 7.04 13.13 16.86
N TRP A 38 5.84 13.03 16.30
CA TRP A 38 4.97 14.16 15.95
C TRP A 38 4.57 15.02 17.15
N LYS A 39 4.55 16.34 16.95
CA LYS A 39 4.09 17.38 17.89
C LYS A 39 2.99 18.24 17.25
N GLU A 40 2.26 19.00 18.06
CA GLU A 40 1.08 19.77 17.60
C GLU A 40 1.40 20.78 16.47
N ASP A 41 2.61 21.34 16.44
CA ASP A 41 3.06 22.27 15.39
C ASP A 41 3.64 21.56 14.15
N ASP A 42 3.81 20.24 14.19
CA ASP A 42 4.31 19.47 13.05
C ASP A 42 3.20 19.25 12.01
N PRO A 43 3.54 19.22 10.70
CA PRO A 43 2.58 18.83 9.67
C PRO A 43 1.88 17.50 9.98
N ASP A 44 0.54 17.49 9.88
CA ASP A 44 -0.32 16.35 10.22
C ASP A 44 0.11 15.02 9.63
N TYR A 45 0.68 15.04 8.42
CA TYR A 45 1.10 13.82 7.73
C TYR A 45 2.26 13.09 8.42
N LEU A 46 3.06 13.79 9.23
CA LEU A 46 4.13 13.16 10.00
C LEU A 46 3.55 12.28 11.12
N ARG A 47 2.33 12.59 11.58
CA ARG A 47 1.58 11.78 12.54
C ARG A 47 1.12 10.44 11.95
N LEU A 48 1.29 10.19 10.65
CA LEU A 48 1.00 8.85 10.10
C LEU A 48 1.90 7.77 10.69
N TRP A 49 3.08 8.11 11.21
CA TRP A 49 3.99 7.14 11.79
C TRP A 49 3.86 7.06 13.32
N GLY A 50 3.82 5.83 13.86
CA GLY A 50 3.68 5.60 15.29
C GLY A 50 3.31 4.15 15.65
N PRO A 51 2.99 3.88 16.93
CA PRO A 51 2.82 2.52 17.43
C PRO A 51 1.56 1.83 16.88
N SER A 52 1.66 0.51 16.69
CA SER A 52 0.54 -0.35 16.30
C SER A 52 -0.38 -0.67 17.49
N GLN A 53 -1.67 -0.94 17.22
CA GLN A 53 -2.65 -1.31 18.24
C GLN A 53 -2.73 -2.84 18.37
N TRP A 54 -1.87 -3.42 19.20
CA TRP A 54 -1.80 -4.87 19.37
C TRP A 54 -2.90 -5.41 20.31
N PRO A 55 -3.49 -6.58 20.02
CA PRO A 55 -4.16 -7.38 21.04
C PRO A 55 -3.22 -7.66 22.20
N THR A 56 -3.76 -7.85 23.39
CA THR A 56 -2.94 -8.23 24.54
C THR A 56 -2.38 -9.65 24.36
N GLU A 57 -1.25 -9.95 25.00
CA GLU A 57 -0.68 -11.31 25.01
C GLU A 57 -1.61 -12.34 25.68
N GLU A 58 -2.57 -11.91 26.49
CA GLU A 58 -3.61 -12.79 27.05
C GLU A 58 -4.67 -13.14 26.00
N GLU A 59 -5.12 -12.16 25.22
CA GLU A 59 -6.14 -12.35 24.19
C GLU A 59 -5.62 -13.15 22.99
N LEU A 60 -4.38 -12.90 22.57
CA LEU A 60 -3.78 -13.55 21.41
C LEU A 60 -2.27 -13.76 21.57
N PRO A 61 -1.85 -14.78 22.34
CA PRO A 61 -0.45 -15.02 22.67
C PRO A 61 0.46 -15.12 21.45
N GLY A 62 1.58 -14.40 21.47
CA GLY A 62 2.63 -14.45 20.44
C GLY A 62 2.28 -13.75 19.12
N PHE A 63 1.06 -13.23 18.95
CA PHE A 63 0.65 -12.58 17.71
C PHE A 63 1.52 -11.38 17.36
N ARG A 64 1.73 -10.46 18.32
CA ARG A 64 2.58 -9.29 18.12
C ARG A 64 3.98 -9.69 17.62
N ALA A 65 4.62 -10.62 18.33
CA ALA A 65 5.97 -11.05 18.00
C ALA A 65 6.07 -11.63 16.58
N VAL A 66 5.12 -12.48 16.17
CA VAL A 66 5.09 -13.05 14.82
C VAL A 66 4.92 -11.97 13.75
N MET A 67 3.99 -11.03 13.95
CA MET A 67 3.68 -10.00 12.96
C MET A 67 4.79 -8.95 12.85
N GLU A 68 5.43 -8.57 13.96
CA GLU A 68 6.59 -7.68 13.96
C GLU A 68 7.80 -8.34 13.29
N ASN A 69 8.09 -9.60 13.60
CA ASN A 69 9.19 -10.35 12.96
C ASN A 69 8.98 -10.48 11.45
N PHE A 70 7.75 -10.78 11.00
CA PHE A 70 7.43 -10.82 9.58
C PHE A 70 7.77 -9.49 8.86
N LEU A 71 7.41 -8.34 9.44
CA LEU A 71 7.74 -7.05 8.83
C LEU A 71 9.24 -6.80 8.84
N LEU A 72 9.93 -7.07 9.94
CA LEU A 72 11.37 -6.82 10.06
C LEU A 72 12.19 -7.68 9.11
N ASP A 73 11.79 -8.93 8.88
CA ASP A 73 12.46 -9.82 7.93
C ASP A 73 12.13 -9.46 6.49
N THR A 74 10.88 -9.10 6.20
CA THR A 74 10.49 -8.61 4.86
C THR A 74 11.12 -7.24 4.56
N ASP A 75 11.38 -6.42 5.57
CA ASP A 75 12.07 -5.13 5.41
C ASP A 75 13.51 -5.30 4.91
N LYS A 76 14.24 -6.26 5.47
CA LYS A 76 15.59 -6.61 4.99
C LYS A 76 15.57 -7.06 3.53
N LEU A 77 14.62 -7.93 3.19
CA LEU A 77 14.41 -8.38 1.80
C LEU A 77 14.05 -7.21 0.89
N ALA A 78 13.14 -6.34 1.30
CA ALA A 78 12.71 -5.19 0.53
C ALA A 78 13.85 -4.18 0.32
N HIS A 79 14.71 -4.00 1.32
CA HIS A 79 15.91 -3.16 1.21
C HIS A 79 16.89 -3.72 0.17
N GLU A 80 17.22 -5.01 0.23
CA GLU A 80 18.09 -5.67 -0.76
C GLU A 80 17.48 -5.61 -2.17
N PHE A 81 16.19 -5.93 -2.29
CA PHE A 81 15.48 -5.91 -3.56
C PHE A 81 15.41 -4.50 -4.18
N THR A 82 15.30 -3.44 -3.37
CA THR A 82 15.39 -2.04 -3.85
C THR A 82 16.73 -1.75 -4.51
N GLY A 83 17.84 -2.31 -4.00
CA GLY A 83 19.15 -2.18 -4.63
C GLY A 83 19.19 -2.84 -6.01
N LEU A 84 18.66 -4.06 -6.10
CA LEU A 84 18.54 -4.78 -7.37
C LEU A 84 17.64 -4.05 -8.39
N VAL A 85 16.53 -3.46 -7.94
CA VAL A 85 15.68 -2.62 -8.79
C VAL A 85 16.47 -1.40 -9.27
N SER A 86 17.24 -0.75 -8.39
CA SER A 86 18.08 0.39 -8.75
C SER A 86 19.05 0.04 -9.89
N GLU A 87 19.76 -1.09 -9.76
CA GLU A 87 20.68 -1.58 -10.78
C GLU A 87 19.96 -1.97 -12.09
N ALA A 88 18.81 -2.65 -12.00
CA ALA A 88 18.01 -3.02 -13.16
C ALA A 88 17.49 -1.82 -13.96
N LEU A 89 17.32 -0.67 -13.30
CA LEU A 89 16.98 0.60 -13.94
C LEU A 89 18.22 1.35 -14.48
N GLY A 90 19.41 0.78 -14.39
CA GLY A 90 20.66 1.40 -14.82
C GLY A 90 21.14 2.53 -13.90
N LEU A 91 20.68 2.56 -12.65
CA LEU A 91 21.15 3.46 -11.61
C LEU A 91 22.26 2.79 -10.78
N GLY A 92 22.95 3.56 -9.94
CA GLY A 92 23.81 2.98 -8.91
C GLY A 92 23.00 2.20 -7.87
N PRO A 93 23.54 1.12 -7.26
CA PRO A 93 22.80 0.25 -6.35
C PRO A 93 22.19 0.99 -5.15
N GLU A 94 22.84 2.05 -4.67
CA GLU A 94 22.35 2.82 -3.52
C GLU A 94 21.43 3.99 -3.91
N LYS A 95 21.21 4.24 -5.20
CA LYS A 95 20.56 5.47 -5.66
C LYS A 95 19.12 5.61 -5.17
N LEU A 96 18.37 4.52 -5.14
CA LEU A 96 17.00 4.52 -4.64
C LEU A 96 16.90 4.63 -3.11
N TYR A 97 17.98 4.36 -2.36
CA TYR A 97 17.97 4.51 -0.90
C TYR A 97 17.86 5.97 -0.43
N GLU A 98 18.15 6.94 -1.29
CA GLU A 98 17.98 8.38 -1.01
C GLU A 98 16.52 8.77 -0.68
N PHE A 99 15.54 7.90 -0.98
CA PHE A 99 14.11 8.14 -0.74
C PHE A 99 13.56 7.39 0.48
N PHE A 100 14.46 6.88 1.32
CA PHE A 100 14.14 6.21 2.57
C PHE A 100 14.80 6.93 3.73
N GLU A 101 14.17 6.85 4.89
CA GLU A 101 14.83 7.27 6.13
C GLU A 101 15.88 6.23 6.55
N PRO A 102 16.87 6.61 7.38
CA PRO A 102 17.83 5.66 7.93
C PRO A 102 17.15 4.48 8.64
N PRO A 103 17.81 3.32 8.74
CA PRO A 103 17.29 2.16 9.46
C PRO A 103 16.81 2.52 10.87
N GLY A 104 15.61 2.07 11.23
CA GLY A 104 14.97 2.37 12.51
C GLY A 104 14.29 3.74 12.61
N GLN A 105 14.37 4.58 11.57
CA GLN A 105 13.63 5.85 11.47
C GLN A 105 12.55 5.82 10.39
N MET A 106 12.51 4.74 9.60
CA MET A 106 11.51 4.49 8.57
C MET A 106 10.41 3.57 9.12
N GLN A 107 9.15 3.90 8.83
CA GLN A 107 8.04 3.00 9.16
C GLN A 107 7.43 2.37 7.90
N HIS A 108 7.51 1.04 7.82
CA HIS A 108 6.86 0.21 6.80
C HIS A 108 5.59 -0.40 7.36
N ARG A 109 4.65 -0.78 6.48
CA ARG A 109 3.31 -1.20 6.90
C ARG A 109 3.03 -2.63 6.48
N GLY A 110 2.23 -3.33 7.29
CA GLY A 110 1.71 -4.65 6.99
C GLY A 110 0.19 -4.68 7.14
N LYS A 111 -0.44 -5.61 6.44
CA LYS A 111 -1.83 -5.98 6.69
C LYS A 111 -1.98 -7.48 6.79
N MET A 112 -2.95 -7.92 7.58
CA MET A 112 -3.43 -9.29 7.64
C MET A 112 -4.87 -9.18 7.23
N ILE A 113 -5.14 -9.66 6.03
CA ILE A 113 -6.41 -9.44 5.37
C ILE A 113 -7.13 -10.77 5.31
N LYS A 114 -8.40 -10.75 5.72
CA LYS A 114 -9.30 -11.88 5.65
C LYS A 114 -10.45 -11.52 4.72
N TYR A 115 -10.61 -12.34 3.68
CA TYR A 115 -11.70 -12.24 2.71
C TYR A 115 -12.72 -13.34 3.01
N PRO A 116 -13.91 -12.99 3.53
CA PRO A 116 -15.00 -13.93 3.67
C PRO A 116 -15.53 -14.36 2.29
N GLU A 117 -16.25 -15.48 2.26
CA GLU A 117 -16.94 -15.93 1.06
C GLU A 117 -17.95 -14.89 0.58
N ALA A 118 -18.07 -14.76 -0.74
CA ALA A 118 -19.12 -13.98 -1.35
C ALA A 118 -20.49 -14.57 -0.97
N VAL A 119 -21.47 -13.68 -0.77
CA VAL A 119 -22.87 -14.07 -0.63
C VAL A 119 -23.43 -14.33 -2.02
N GLU A 120 -24.24 -15.39 -2.17
CA GLU A 120 -24.87 -15.70 -3.46
C GLU A 120 -25.72 -14.52 -3.95
N GLY A 121 -25.46 -14.06 -5.18
CA GLY A 121 -26.10 -12.87 -5.77
C GLY A 121 -25.56 -11.52 -5.27
N GLY A 122 -24.57 -11.52 -4.38
CA GLY A 122 -23.87 -10.33 -3.90
C GLY A 122 -22.70 -9.91 -4.78
N SER A 123 -22.01 -8.83 -4.36
CA SER A 123 -20.76 -8.40 -5.00
C SER A 123 -19.65 -9.43 -4.81
N ASP A 124 -18.87 -9.67 -5.85
CA ASP A 124 -17.64 -10.47 -5.81
C ASP A 124 -16.39 -9.60 -5.53
N GLN A 125 -16.56 -8.31 -5.23
CA GLN A 125 -15.46 -7.41 -4.92
C GLN A 125 -14.90 -7.69 -3.52
N GLY A 126 -13.75 -8.35 -3.47
CA GLY A 126 -12.92 -8.41 -2.26
C GLY A 126 -12.17 -7.10 -2.05
N VAL A 127 -11.52 -6.61 -3.11
CA VAL A 127 -10.97 -5.26 -3.23
C VAL A 127 -11.12 -4.80 -4.68
N GLY A 128 -11.62 -3.60 -4.89
CA GLY A 128 -11.71 -3.02 -6.24
C GLY A 128 -10.34 -2.79 -6.90
N ALA A 129 -10.35 -2.46 -8.19
CA ALA A 129 -9.13 -2.15 -8.94
C ALA A 129 -8.44 -0.89 -8.37
N HIS A 130 -7.17 -1.04 -7.99
CA HIS A 130 -6.38 0.03 -7.39
C HIS A 130 -4.87 -0.14 -7.67
N TYR A 131 -4.10 0.88 -7.29
CA TYR A 131 -2.66 0.79 -7.15
C TYR A 131 -2.28 0.92 -5.68
N ASP A 132 -1.15 0.33 -5.30
CA ASP A 132 -0.51 0.67 -4.04
C ASP A 132 0.14 2.05 -4.13
N SER A 133 0.02 2.83 -3.06
CA SER A 133 0.58 4.20 -3.01
C SER A 133 2.09 4.23 -2.72
N GLY A 134 2.63 3.17 -2.11
CA GLY A 134 4.01 3.10 -1.62
C GLY A 134 5.07 2.91 -2.72
N PHE A 135 6.22 2.35 -2.32
CA PHE A 135 7.35 2.11 -3.20
C PHE A 135 7.26 0.72 -3.86
N LEU A 136 7.34 -0.33 -3.05
CA LEU A 136 7.17 -1.73 -3.43
C LEU A 136 6.23 -2.42 -2.45
N SER A 137 5.51 -3.42 -2.92
CA SER A 137 4.67 -4.29 -2.10
C SER A 137 5.14 -5.73 -2.22
N PHE A 138 5.15 -6.45 -1.10
CA PHE A 138 5.52 -7.88 -1.02
C PHE A 138 4.36 -8.64 -0.40
N LEU A 139 3.75 -9.54 -1.15
CA LEU A 139 2.53 -10.22 -0.74
C LEU A 139 2.77 -11.71 -0.54
N VAL A 140 2.46 -12.19 0.67
CA VAL A 140 2.26 -13.61 0.95
C VAL A 140 0.79 -13.96 0.74
N GLN A 141 0.53 -14.90 -0.17
CA GLN A 141 -0.78 -15.52 -0.34
C GLN A 141 -0.86 -16.77 0.56
N VAL A 142 -1.57 -16.65 1.69
CA VAL A 142 -1.59 -17.69 2.73
C VAL A 142 -2.46 -18.86 2.30
N THR A 143 -3.72 -18.58 1.94
CA THR A 143 -4.66 -19.63 1.54
C THR A 143 -4.54 -19.91 0.05
N ASP A 144 -4.56 -21.20 -0.31
CA ASP A 144 -4.63 -21.66 -1.69
C ASP A 144 -6.06 -21.53 -2.23
N HIS A 145 -6.38 -20.35 -2.77
CA HIS A 145 -7.70 -20.02 -3.32
C HIS A 145 -7.59 -19.49 -4.74
N GLN A 146 -8.52 -19.93 -5.59
CA GLN A 146 -8.74 -19.39 -6.93
C GLN A 146 -10.25 -19.27 -7.25
N PRO A 147 -10.69 -18.17 -7.89
CA PRO A 147 -9.91 -16.97 -8.20
C PRO A 147 -9.59 -16.16 -6.93
N GLY A 148 -8.69 -15.19 -7.03
CA GLY A 148 -8.26 -14.39 -5.88
C GLY A 148 -7.65 -13.06 -6.31
N LEU A 149 -6.33 -12.92 -6.17
CA LEU A 149 -5.61 -11.77 -6.70
C LEU A 149 -5.63 -11.78 -8.23
N GLN A 150 -5.99 -10.66 -8.82
CA GLN A 150 -5.84 -10.39 -10.25
C GLN A 150 -5.01 -9.13 -10.46
N VAL A 151 -4.10 -9.17 -11.43
CA VAL A 151 -3.28 -8.02 -11.85
C VAL A 151 -3.62 -7.66 -13.29
N GLN A 152 -3.49 -6.38 -13.65
CA GLN A 152 -3.80 -5.91 -14.99
C GLN A 152 -2.50 -5.83 -15.81
N ASN A 153 -2.47 -6.50 -16.97
CA ASN A 153 -1.34 -6.45 -17.89
C ASN A 153 -1.32 -5.12 -18.69
N ALA A 154 -0.28 -4.89 -19.50
CA ALA A 154 -0.16 -3.67 -20.31
C ALA A 154 -1.23 -3.51 -21.41
N ALA A 155 -1.88 -4.61 -21.82
CA ALA A 155 -3.00 -4.59 -22.76
C ALA A 155 -4.34 -4.23 -22.08
N GLY A 156 -4.37 -4.15 -20.74
CA GLY A 156 -5.57 -3.88 -19.96
C GLY A 156 -6.32 -5.14 -19.50
N ASP A 157 -5.80 -6.34 -19.81
CA ASP A 157 -6.44 -7.59 -19.41
C ASP A 157 -6.13 -7.94 -17.96
N TRP A 158 -7.13 -8.44 -17.25
CA TRP A 158 -6.98 -9.00 -15.90
C TRP A 158 -6.44 -10.43 -15.99
N ILE A 159 -5.31 -10.68 -15.35
CA ILE A 159 -4.68 -11.99 -15.23
C ILE A 159 -4.69 -12.46 -13.77
N ASP A 160 -5.01 -13.72 -13.54
CA ASP A 160 -4.95 -14.32 -12.20
C ASP A 160 -3.49 -14.46 -11.75
N ALA A 161 -3.23 -14.14 -10.48
CA ALA A 161 -1.94 -14.35 -9.83
C ALA A 161 -2.08 -15.48 -8.80
N PRO A 162 -2.01 -16.76 -9.23
CA PRO A 162 -2.23 -17.89 -8.34
C PRO A 162 -1.17 -17.99 -7.26
N ARG A 163 -1.54 -18.61 -6.14
CA ARG A 163 -0.59 -18.92 -5.08
C ARG A 163 0.43 -19.92 -5.60
N ILE A 164 1.71 -19.57 -5.49
CA ILE A 164 2.82 -20.51 -5.67
C ILE A 164 3.43 -20.73 -4.28
N PRO A 165 3.52 -21.98 -3.77
CA PRO A 165 4.14 -22.26 -2.47
C PRO A 165 5.53 -21.63 -2.35
N ASP A 166 5.85 -21.13 -1.15
CA ASP A 166 7.17 -20.57 -0.80
C ASP A 166 7.60 -19.35 -1.65
N THR A 167 6.63 -18.59 -2.18
CA THR A 167 6.88 -17.36 -2.95
C THR A 167 6.12 -16.16 -2.39
N MET A 168 6.61 -14.97 -2.75
CA MET A 168 5.89 -13.71 -2.60
C MET A 168 5.58 -13.13 -3.97
N VAL A 169 4.42 -12.48 -4.09
CA VAL A 169 4.13 -11.61 -5.24
C VAL A 169 4.70 -10.23 -4.93
N ILE A 170 5.50 -9.68 -5.84
CA ILE A 170 6.07 -8.33 -5.69
C ILE A 170 5.48 -7.42 -6.76
N ASN A 171 4.99 -6.25 -6.37
CA ASN A 171 4.52 -5.24 -7.32
C ASN A 171 5.08 -3.86 -7.01
N ILE A 172 5.15 -3.04 -8.06
CA ILE A 172 5.57 -1.65 -8.01
C ILE A 172 4.39 -0.79 -7.56
N GLY A 173 4.65 0.11 -6.62
CA GLY A 173 3.71 1.13 -6.17
C GLY A 173 3.85 2.45 -6.91
N LYS A 174 2.87 3.32 -6.74
CA LYS A 174 2.79 4.63 -7.40
C LYS A 174 3.93 5.56 -7.03
N GLY A 175 4.46 5.44 -5.82
CA GLY A 175 5.59 6.27 -5.41
C GLY A 175 6.85 6.01 -6.24
N LEU A 176 7.18 4.74 -6.52
CA LEU A 176 8.31 4.41 -7.41
C LEU A 176 8.02 4.80 -8.87
N GLU A 177 6.78 4.65 -9.34
CA GLU A 177 6.40 5.11 -10.68
C GLU A 177 6.59 6.63 -10.87
N PHE A 178 6.09 7.42 -9.91
CA PHE A 178 6.27 8.88 -9.94
C PHE A 178 7.74 9.26 -9.90
N LEU A 179 8.49 8.65 -8.98
CA LEU A 179 9.90 8.94 -8.81
C LEU A 179 10.71 8.62 -10.08
N THR A 180 10.39 7.52 -10.76
CA THR A 180 11.10 7.11 -11.99
C THR A 180 10.54 7.74 -13.25
N SER A 181 9.57 8.66 -13.14
CA SER A 181 8.87 9.24 -14.29
C SER A 181 8.34 8.18 -15.26
N GLY A 182 7.79 7.10 -14.70
CA GLY A 182 7.16 6.01 -15.44
C GLY A 182 8.11 5.01 -16.08
N VAL A 183 9.43 5.02 -15.79
CA VAL A 183 10.33 3.93 -16.21
C VAL A 183 9.86 2.61 -15.58
N ALA A 184 9.67 2.59 -14.26
CA ALA A 184 8.96 1.54 -13.55
C ALA A 184 7.49 1.95 -13.42
N ILE A 185 6.54 1.05 -13.70
CA ILE A 185 5.10 1.36 -13.67
C ILE A 185 4.40 0.63 -12.54
N ALA A 186 3.49 1.32 -11.87
CA ALA A 186 2.66 0.72 -10.85
C ALA A 186 1.70 -0.28 -11.49
N THR A 187 1.49 -1.42 -10.82
CA THR A 187 0.63 -2.48 -11.35
C THR A 187 -0.78 -2.34 -10.78
N SER A 188 -1.77 -2.13 -11.65
CA SER A 188 -3.18 -2.12 -11.24
C SER A 188 -3.57 -3.54 -10.85
N HIS A 189 -4.19 -3.70 -9.70
CA HIS A 189 -4.58 -5.00 -9.18
C HIS A 189 -5.92 -4.93 -8.43
N ARG A 190 -6.59 -6.08 -8.33
CA ARG A 190 -7.86 -6.25 -7.62
C ARG A 190 -7.91 -7.61 -6.95
N VAL A 191 -8.86 -7.79 -6.04
CA VAL A 191 -9.09 -9.10 -5.39
C VAL A 191 -10.55 -9.47 -5.52
N LEU A 192 -10.80 -10.69 -6.00
CA LEU A 192 -12.14 -11.28 -5.99
C LEU A 192 -12.38 -11.99 -4.66
N SER A 193 -13.59 -11.84 -4.12
CA SER A 193 -14.04 -12.57 -2.94
C SER A 193 -14.09 -14.08 -3.26
N PRO A 194 -13.71 -14.95 -2.29
CA PRO A 194 -13.89 -16.39 -2.43
C PRO A 194 -15.31 -16.77 -2.82
N LYS A 195 -15.47 -17.82 -3.64
CA LYS A 195 -16.78 -18.31 -4.05
C LYS A 195 -17.53 -18.90 -2.84
N PRO A 196 -18.87 -18.90 -2.83
CA PRO A 196 -19.65 -19.62 -1.82
C PRO A 196 -19.22 -21.09 -1.71
N GLY A 197 -18.97 -21.57 -0.49
CA GLY A 197 -18.56 -22.94 -0.20
C GLY A 197 -17.06 -23.24 -0.40
N SER A 198 -16.24 -22.24 -0.73
CA SER A 198 -14.79 -22.42 -0.92
C SER A 198 -13.96 -22.16 0.35
N GLY A 199 -14.52 -21.49 1.35
CA GLY A 199 -13.82 -21.06 2.55
C GLY A 199 -13.21 -19.65 2.47
N THR A 200 -12.52 -19.27 3.54
CA THR A 200 -11.96 -17.92 3.71
C THR A 200 -10.55 -17.80 3.14
N ARG A 201 -10.26 -16.71 2.43
CA ARG A 201 -8.91 -16.40 1.91
C ARG A 201 -8.17 -15.44 2.85
N TYR A 202 -6.92 -15.76 3.16
CA TYR A 202 -6.01 -14.90 3.92
C TYR A 202 -4.86 -14.38 3.07
N SER A 203 -4.44 -13.15 3.31
CA SER A 203 -3.34 -12.49 2.60
C SER A 203 -2.58 -11.58 3.54
N VAL A 204 -1.25 -11.57 3.40
CA VAL A 204 -0.35 -10.80 4.26
C VAL A 204 0.60 -9.96 3.41
N PRO A 205 0.19 -8.75 2.99
CA PRO A 205 1.08 -7.82 2.32
C PRO A 205 1.95 -7.01 3.30
N TYR A 206 3.20 -6.79 2.89
CA TYR A 206 4.12 -5.76 3.36
C TYR A 206 4.13 -4.63 2.32
N PHE A 207 4.09 -3.38 2.78
CA PHE A 207 4.12 -2.17 1.96
C PHE A 207 5.32 -1.32 2.33
N GLN A 208 6.32 -1.32 1.44
CA GLN A 208 7.46 -0.43 1.56
C GLN A 208 6.97 1.01 1.35
N GLN A 209 7.31 1.88 2.30
CA GLN A 209 6.89 3.28 2.30
C GLN A 209 8.00 4.13 1.68
N ILE A 210 7.72 5.41 1.49
CA ILE A 210 8.69 6.41 1.04
C ILE A 210 8.81 7.45 2.15
N VAL A 211 9.98 8.08 2.27
CA VAL A 211 10.18 9.20 3.21
C VAL A 211 9.04 10.21 3.09
N GLN A 212 8.48 10.65 4.21
CA GLN A 212 7.22 11.42 4.20
C GLN A 212 7.38 12.83 3.62
N ARG A 213 8.58 13.41 3.74
CA ARG A 213 8.84 14.82 3.43
C ARG A 213 9.18 15.07 1.96
N VAL A 214 9.48 14.04 1.18
CA VAL A 214 9.89 14.22 -0.22
C VAL A 214 8.70 14.58 -1.10
N VAL A 215 8.90 15.53 -2.02
CA VAL A 215 7.97 15.80 -3.12
C VAL A 215 8.45 15.02 -4.35
N LEU A 216 7.73 13.98 -4.75
CA LEU A 216 8.21 13.03 -5.76
C LEU A 216 8.40 13.66 -7.14
N GLY A 217 7.56 14.62 -7.52
CA GLY A 217 7.71 15.35 -8.79
C GLY A 217 9.01 16.15 -8.91
N GLU A 218 9.57 16.62 -7.78
CA GLU A 218 10.86 17.29 -7.75
C GLU A 218 12.01 16.29 -7.69
N ALA A 219 11.88 15.29 -6.82
CA ALA A 219 12.85 14.21 -6.66
C ALA A 219 13.09 13.42 -7.95
N ALA A 220 12.06 13.21 -8.76
CA ALA A 220 12.19 12.51 -10.03
C ALA A 220 13.22 13.13 -10.98
N ARG A 221 13.50 14.44 -10.85
CA ARG A 221 14.48 15.15 -11.68
C ARG A 221 15.93 14.80 -11.32
N THR A 222 16.17 14.24 -10.13
CA THR A 222 17.51 13.83 -9.65
C THR A 222 17.92 12.47 -10.20
N LEU A 223 16.95 11.65 -10.62
CA LEU A 223 17.22 10.36 -11.27
C LEU A 223 17.62 10.57 -12.73
N LYS A 224 18.75 9.98 -13.12
CA LYS A 224 19.28 10.00 -14.49
C LYS A 224 19.38 8.57 -14.98
N PHE A 225 18.51 8.21 -15.91
CA PHE A 225 18.47 6.88 -16.51
C PHE A 225 19.32 6.82 -17.78
N PRO A 226 19.92 5.67 -18.10
CA PRO A 226 20.57 5.46 -19.38
C PRO A 226 19.61 5.67 -20.58
N PRO A 227 20.10 6.14 -21.75
CA PRO A 227 19.26 6.37 -22.92
C PRO A 227 18.45 5.15 -23.37
N GLU A 228 19.02 3.94 -23.25
CA GLU A 228 18.37 2.67 -23.59
C GLU A 228 17.14 2.38 -22.71
N ILE A 229 17.23 2.66 -21.40
CA ILE A 229 16.11 2.51 -20.46
C ILE A 229 14.99 3.50 -20.79
N LEU A 230 15.36 4.75 -21.15
CA LEU A 230 14.40 5.75 -21.59
C LEU A 230 13.72 5.36 -22.91
N ALA A 231 14.47 4.77 -23.84
CA ALA A 231 13.92 4.27 -25.10
C ALA A 231 12.91 3.14 -24.88
N GLU A 232 13.18 2.20 -23.95
CA GLU A 232 12.22 1.15 -23.58
C GLU A 232 10.93 1.73 -22.96
N ARG A 233 11.07 2.71 -22.06
CA ARG A 233 9.92 3.43 -21.49
C ARG A 233 9.08 4.07 -22.58
N ASP A 234 9.72 4.78 -23.50
CA ASP A 234 9.03 5.55 -24.55
C ASP A 234 8.36 4.62 -25.58
N ALA A 235 8.97 3.47 -25.87
CA ALA A 235 8.43 2.44 -26.77
C ALA A 235 7.22 1.69 -26.19
N ARG A 236 7.12 1.56 -24.86
CA ARG A 236 6.02 0.85 -24.18
C ARG A 236 4.65 1.51 -24.40
N GLY A 237 4.60 2.81 -24.67
CA GLY A 237 3.37 3.58 -24.72
C GLY A 237 2.74 3.79 -23.33
N LYS A 238 1.54 4.39 -23.29
CA LYS A 238 0.80 4.58 -22.04
C LYS A 238 0.00 3.32 -21.72
N PRO A 239 0.19 2.68 -20.56
CA PRO A 239 -0.62 1.54 -20.16
C PRO A 239 -2.10 1.92 -20.13
N VAL A 240 -2.96 1.03 -20.63
CA VAL A 240 -4.39 1.13 -20.41
C VAL A 240 -4.68 0.51 -19.05
N ALA A 241 -5.02 1.35 -18.07
CA ALA A 241 -5.28 0.87 -16.72
C ALA A 241 -6.52 1.53 -16.11
N ASP A 242 -7.33 0.72 -15.46
CA ASP A 242 -8.54 1.18 -14.76
C ASP A 242 -8.28 1.24 -13.26
N SER A 243 -7.84 2.39 -12.75
CA SER A 243 -7.45 2.51 -11.33
C SER A 243 -7.45 3.96 -10.83
N ILE A 244 -7.45 4.12 -9.51
CA ILE A 244 -7.40 5.40 -8.79
C ILE A 244 -5.99 5.98 -8.93
N ASN A 245 -5.88 7.22 -9.39
CA ASN A 245 -4.59 7.90 -9.54
C ASN A 245 -4.23 8.70 -8.28
N TYR A 246 -2.94 9.00 -8.12
CA TYR A 246 -2.40 9.80 -7.01
C TYR A 246 -1.74 11.08 -7.54
N PRO A 247 -2.50 12.01 -8.15
CA PRO A 247 -1.94 13.25 -8.70
C PRO A 247 -1.23 14.11 -7.65
N GLU A 248 -1.58 13.95 -6.37
CA GLU A 248 -1.00 14.66 -5.23
C GLU A 248 0.51 14.45 -5.10
N TYR A 249 1.04 13.26 -5.47
CA TYR A 249 2.48 12.98 -5.43
C TYR A 249 3.32 13.90 -6.34
N GLY A 250 2.70 14.52 -7.34
CA GLY A 250 3.39 15.43 -8.26
C GLY A 250 3.80 16.76 -7.60
N HIS A 251 3.17 17.17 -6.50
CA HIS A 251 3.33 18.53 -5.95
C HIS A 251 3.18 18.64 -4.42
N LEU A 252 2.76 17.59 -3.73
CA LEU A 252 2.72 17.53 -2.26
C LEU A 252 3.79 16.57 -1.71
N PRO A 253 4.21 16.75 -0.44
CA PRO A 253 5.03 15.76 0.25
C PRO A 253 4.36 14.38 0.22
N ALA A 254 5.14 13.32 0.06
CA ALA A 254 4.64 11.96 -0.09
C ALA A 254 3.77 11.52 1.09
N GLY A 255 4.12 11.95 2.31
CA GLY A 255 3.32 11.74 3.51
C GLY A 255 1.96 12.43 3.43
N HIS A 256 1.89 13.65 2.88
CA HIS A 256 0.64 14.38 2.73
C HIS A 256 -0.28 13.70 1.70
N ALA A 257 0.27 13.31 0.54
CA ALA A 257 -0.47 12.52 -0.43
C ALA A 257 -1.00 11.20 0.18
N ALA A 258 -0.19 10.52 0.99
CA ALA A 258 -0.62 9.32 1.72
C ALA A 258 -1.73 9.61 2.74
N LEU A 259 -1.65 10.73 3.48
CA LEU A 259 -2.66 11.14 4.45
C LEU A 259 -4.02 11.43 3.79
N ILE A 260 -4.00 12.09 2.63
CA ILE A 260 -5.21 12.33 1.81
C ILE A 260 -5.83 10.98 1.40
N GLY A 261 -5.02 10.05 0.87
CA GLY A 261 -5.49 8.71 0.48
C GLY A 261 -6.09 7.92 1.67
N ARG A 262 -5.46 7.99 2.84
CA ARG A 262 -5.94 7.36 4.08
C ARG A 262 -7.26 7.97 4.56
N ASN A 263 -7.43 9.29 4.50
CA ASN A 263 -8.69 9.96 4.83
C ASN A 263 -9.84 9.60 3.88
N LYS A 264 -9.55 9.44 2.57
CA LYS A 264 -10.54 8.98 1.58
C LYS A 264 -11.03 7.55 1.87
N SER A 265 -10.13 6.69 2.33
CA SER A 265 -10.37 5.24 2.50
C SER A 265 -10.90 4.87 3.90
N HIS A 266 -10.41 5.53 4.95
CA HIS A 266 -10.78 5.31 6.36
C HIS A 266 -11.40 6.58 6.94
N ARG A 267 -12.64 6.83 6.54
CA ARG A 267 -13.32 8.10 6.78
C ARG A 267 -13.57 8.35 8.28
N ASP A 268 -13.81 7.30 9.04
CA ASP A 268 -14.00 7.33 10.50
C ASP A 268 -12.74 7.80 11.24
N VAL A 269 -11.57 7.29 10.86
CA VAL A 269 -10.27 7.71 11.39
C VAL A 269 -10.00 9.17 11.00
N GLY A 270 -10.23 9.51 9.72
CA GLY A 270 -10.03 10.86 9.20
C GLY A 270 -10.88 11.90 9.92
N ALA A 271 -12.18 11.66 10.05
CA ALA A 271 -13.11 12.55 10.74
C ALA A 271 -12.73 12.77 12.22
N LYS A 272 -12.22 11.72 12.90
CA LYS A 272 -11.86 11.79 14.32
C LYS A 272 -10.52 12.47 14.57
N TRP A 273 -9.48 12.13 13.80
CA TRP A 273 -8.11 12.54 14.09
C TRP A 273 -7.59 13.68 13.21
N TYR A 274 -8.21 13.91 12.04
CA TYR A 274 -7.81 14.91 11.06
C TYR A 274 -9.03 15.73 10.56
N PRO A 275 -9.84 16.31 11.45
CA PRO A 275 -11.13 16.90 11.08
C PRO A 275 -11.03 18.07 10.09
N ALA A 276 -9.94 18.84 10.13
CA ALA A 276 -9.70 19.94 9.20
C ALA A 276 -9.51 19.42 7.76
N LEU A 277 -8.54 18.52 7.56
CA LEU A 277 -8.29 17.88 6.26
C LEU A 277 -9.50 17.08 5.79
N PHE A 278 -10.18 16.37 6.69
CA PHE A 278 -11.38 15.61 6.36
C PHE A 278 -12.48 16.50 5.76
N LYS A 279 -12.69 17.70 6.33
CA LYS A 279 -13.64 18.69 5.81
C LYS A 279 -13.20 19.28 4.47
N GLU A 280 -11.90 19.43 4.22
CA GLU A 280 -11.38 19.85 2.91
C GLU A 280 -11.61 18.80 1.82
N ILE A 281 -11.47 17.52 2.16
CA ILE A 281 -11.70 16.41 1.23
C ILE A 281 -13.20 16.19 0.97
N PHE A 282 -14.04 16.39 1.99
CA PHE A 282 -15.50 16.17 1.94
C PHE A 282 -16.26 17.44 2.39
N PRO A 283 -16.23 18.53 1.61
CA PRO A 283 -16.84 19.81 2.01
C PRO A 283 -18.36 19.71 2.20
N ASP A 284 -19.02 18.83 1.44
CA ASP A 284 -20.47 18.59 1.48
C ASP A 284 -20.85 17.37 2.34
N GLY A 285 -19.90 16.84 3.11
CA GLY A 285 -20.04 15.59 3.85
C GLY A 285 -19.57 14.38 3.05
N ALA A 286 -19.13 13.34 3.75
CA ALA A 286 -18.68 12.11 3.12
C ALA A 286 -19.90 11.31 2.59
N PRO A 287 -19.77 10.62 1.44
CA PRO A 287 -20.83 9.74 0.95
C PRO A 287 -21.23 8.70 2.01
N ALA A 288 -22.53 8.43 2.12
CA ALA A 288 -23.07 7.37 2.97
C ALA A 288 -22.61 5.98 2.54
#